data_AF-A0A1X7SPS2-F1
#
_entry.id   AF-A0A1X7SPS2-F1
#
_cell.length_a   1.000
_cell.length_b   1.000
_cell.length_c   1.000
_cell.angle_alpha   90.00
_cell.angle_beta   90.00
_cell.angle_gamma   90.00
#
_symmetry.space_group_name_H-M   'P 1'
#
loop_
_entity.id
_entity.type
_entity.pdbx_description
1 polymer ?
#
loop_
_entity_poly.entity_id
_entity_poly.type
_entity_poly.pdbx_seq_one_letter_code
_entity_poly.pdbx_strand_id
1 'polypeptide(L)'
;MASSKPPRMFPVALDISKLNEIMEILKQYNFSEAKWFEFGLKLGLLYPTLEAIDANHRGNTSRCLMECLSKWLSKADKNVYPPTWQTLASALRKLEAKVVAENIEKTMVSQLLQHYSSRISGATLSEESVDLLHTEGLISEETLREVKSCGYTLTDDAMREIYTAVAYDHNKLKSFASILLRSTGTVSIANDLLREY
;
A
#
# COMPACT_ATOMS: atom_id res chain seq x y z
N MET A 1 7.00 19.13 -31.51
CA MET A 1 6.18 19.07 -30.28
C MET A 1 6.17 17.63 -29.80
N ALA A 2 7.07 17.27 -28.89
CA ALA A 2 7.11 15.94 -28.30
C ALA A 2 6.12 15.90 -27.14
N SER A 3 5.00 15.20 -27.32
CA SER A 3 4.08 14.88 -26.22
C SER A 3 4.77 13.82 -25.37
N SER A 4 5.48 14.25 -24.33
CA SER A 4 5.93 13.37 -23.27
C SER A 4 4.70 12.92 -22.49
N LYS A 5 4.19 11.72 -22.83
CA LYS A 5 3.23 11.01 -21.97
C LYS A 5 3.83 10.99 -20.55
N PRO A 6 3.07 11.41 -19.52
CA PRO A 6 3.55 11.30 -18.15
C PRO A 6 3.89 9.83 -17.87
N PRO A 7 4.98 9.54 -17.15
CA PRO A 7 5.33 8.17 -16.81
C PRO A 7 4.13 7.55 -16.10
N ARG A 8 3.52 6.55 -16.75
CA ARG A 8 2.51 5.72 -16.13
C ARG A 8 3.26 4.76 -15.22
N MET A 9 3.58 5.21 -14.01
CA MET A 9 3.98 4.29 -12.96
C MET A 9 2.74 3.72 -12.29
N PHE A 10 2.78 2.40 -12.23
CA PHE A 10 1.71 1.49 -11.89
C PHE A 10 1.46 1.55 -10.38
N PRO A 11 0.22 1.29 -9.89
CA PRO A 11 0.05 0.90 -8.48
C PRO A 11 1.11 -0.16 -8.18
N VAL A 12 1.85 -0.07 -7.06
CA VAL A 12 2.95 -1.01 -6.73
C VAL A 12 2.48 -2.43 -7.06
N ALA A 13 2.91 -2.91 -8.21
CA ALA A 13 2.36 -4.12 -8.79
C ALA A 13 3.01 -5.25 -8.04
N LEU A 14 2.19 -6.05 -7.36
CA LEU A 14 2.63 -7.27 -6.75
C LEU A 14 2.95 -8.25 -7.88
N ASP A 15 4.10 -8.88 -7.76
CA ASP A 15 4.49 -10.00 -8.60
C ASP A 15 4.68 -11.24 -7.74
N ILE A 16 5.03 -12.35 -8.39
CA ILE A 16 5.19 -13.64 -7.72
C ILE A 16 6.27 -13.63 -6.63
N SER A 17 7.24 -12.70 -6.66
CA SER A 17 8.26 -12.58 -5.61
C SER A 17 7.67 -12.20 -4.25
N LYS A 18 6.49 -11.56 -4.26
CA LYS A 18 5.75 -11.14 -3.06
C LYS A 18 4.87 -12.24 -2.45
N LEU A 19 4.81 -13.43 -3.06
CA LEU A 19 3.96 -14.51 -2.58
C LEU A 19 4.23 -14.89 -1.12
N ASN A 20 5.49 -15.14 -0.76
CA ASN A 20 5.86 -15.54 0.60
C ASN A 20 5.52 -14.45 1.62
N GLU A 21 5.77 -13.20 1.25
CA GLU A 21 5.48 -12.04 2.09
C GLU A 21 3.97 -11.92 2.37
N ILE A 22 3.14 -12.05 1.34
CA ILE A 22 1.68 -12.01 1.47
C ILE A 22 1.17 -13.18 2.31
N MET A 23 1.74 -14.39 2.14
CA MET A 23 1.39 -15.56 2.94
C MET A 23 1.67 -15.34 4.43
N GLU A 24 2.86 -14.81 4.78
CA GLU A 24 3.21 -14.52 6.18
C GLU A 24 2.32 -13.41 6.77
N ILE A 25 1.99 -12.38 5.99
CA ILE A 25 1.08 -11.31 6.42
C ILE A 25 -0.33 -11.86 6.71
N LEU A 26 -0.89 -12.66 5.81
CA LEU A 26 -2.21 -13.27 6.00
C LEU A 26 -2.23 -14.16 7.24
N LYS A 27 -1.16 -14.94 7.47
CA LYS A 27 -0.98 -15.78 8.65
C LYS A 27 -0.85 -14.95 9.93
N GLN A 28 -0.03 -13.90 9.92
CA GLN A 28 0.16 -12.98 11.04
C GLN A 28 -1.17 -12.36 11.50
N TYR A 29 -2.04 -12.02 10.55
CA TYR A 29 -3.36 -11.46 10.82
C TYR A 29 -4.47 -12.51 10.95
N ASN A 30 -4.11 -13.79 11.12
CA ASN A 30 -5.04 -14.91 11.36
C ASN A 30 -6.13 -15.04 10.29
N PHE A 31 -5.79 -14.78 9.02
CA PHE A 31 -6.71 -15.05 7.92
C PHE A 31 -7.02 -16.55 7.84
N SER A 32 -8.30 -16.89 7.72
CA SER A 32 -8.73 -18.28 7.61
C SER A 32 -8.44 -18.82 6.22
N GLU A 33 -7.45 -19.71 6.11
CA GLU A 33 -7.07 -20.37 4.86
C GLU A 33 -8.22 -21.17 4.23
N ALA A 34 -9.19 -21.62 5.03
CA ALA A 34 -10.39 -22.30 4.53
C ALA A 34 -11.21 -21.44 3.56
N LYS A 35 -11.07 -20.11 3.61
CA LYS A 35 -11.75 -19.18 2.69
C LYS A 35 -11.04 -18.99 1.35
N TRP A 36 -9.97 -19.73 1.05
CA TRP A 36 -9.15 -19.54 -0.16
C TRP A 36 -9.97 -19.54 -1.47
N PHE A 37 -11.00 -20.39 -1.57
CA PHE A 37 -11.79 -20.52 -2.79
C PHE A 37 -12.61 -19.24 -3.04
N GLU A 38 -13.35 -18.78 -2.04
CA GLU A 38 -14.10 -17.52 -2.14
C GLU A 38 -13.14 -16.35 -2.34
N PHE A 39 -11.99 -16.37 -1.68
CA PHE A 39 -10.96 -15.36 -1.83
C PHE A 39 -10.44 -15.25 -3.26
N GLY A 40 -10.13 -16.38 -3.89
CA GLY A 40 -9.70 -16.43 -5.29
C GLY A 40 -10.73 -15.81 -6.25
N LEU A 41 -12.02 -16.06 -6.01
CA LEU A 41 -13.10 -15.43 -6.79
C LEU A 41 -13.11 -13.90 -6.60
N LYS A 42 -12.92 -13.40 -5.36
CA LYS A 42 -12.86 -11.95 -5.10
C LYS A 42 -11.61 -11.29 -5.68
N LEU A 43 -10.54 -12.06 -5.93
CA LEU A 43 -9.33 -11.64 -6.66
C LEU A 43 -9.49 -11.71 -8.19
N GLY A 44 -10.63 -12.21 -8.68
CA GLY A 44 -10.95 -12.30 -10.11
C GLY A 44 -10.42 -13.55 -10.80
N LEU A 45 -10.00 -14.58 -10.04
CA LEU A 45 -9.71 -15.89 -10.63
C LEU A 45 -11.02 -16.57 -11.08
N LEU A 46 -10.93 -17.30 -12.19
CA LEU A 46 -12.06 -18.01 -12.74
C LEU A 46 -12.34 -19.28 -11.93
N TYR A 47 -13.63 -19.63 -11.83
CA TYR A 47 -14.07 -20.84 -11.13
C TYR A 47 -13.34 -22.12 -11.59
N PRO A 48 -13.11 -22.39 -12.90
CA PRO A 48 -12.36 -23.56 -13.34
C PRO A 48 -10.91 -23.59 -12.83
N THR A 49 -10.27 -22.42 -12.70
CA THR A 49 -8.90 -22.31 -12.15
C THR A 49 -8.88 -22.72 -10.69
N LEU A 50 -9.89 -22.33 -9.92
CA LEU A 50 -10.04 -22.69 -8.51
C LEU A 50 -10.41 -24.16 -8.33
N GLU A 51 -11.31 -24.71 -9.15
CA GLU A 51 -11.60 -26.15 -9.12
C GLU A 51 -10.36 -27.00 -9.41
N ALA A 52 -9.51 -26.58 -10.35
CA ALA A 52 -8.26 -27.27 -10.63
C ALA A 52 -7.31 -27.26 -9.42
N ILE A 53 -7.27 -26.15 -8.66
CA ILE A 53 -6.49 -26.08 -7.41
C ILE A 53 -7.06 -27.04 -6.37
N ASP A 54 -8.38 -27.04 -6.17
CA ASP A 54 -9.04 -27.91 -5.17
C ASP A 54 -8.83 -29.39 -5.50
N ALA A 55 -8.95 -29.77 -6.77
CA ALA A 55 -8.71 -31.14 -7.22
C ALA A 55 -7.26 -31.61 -6.97
N ASN A 56 -6.28 -30.73 -7.15
CA ASN A 56 -4.86 -31.06 -7.01
C ASN A 56 -4.36 -31.06 -5.55
N HIS A 57 -5.01 -30.30 -4.67
CA HIS A 57 -4.55 -30.06 -3.30
C HIS A 57 -5.65 -30.28 -2.25
N ARG A 58 -6.61 -31.15 -2.58
CA ARG A 58 -7.80 -31.42 -1.77
C ARG A 58 -7.46 -31.65 -0.29
N GLY A 59 -8.11 -30.89 0.58
CA GLY A 59 -7.93 -30.98 2.03
C GLY A 59 -6.70 -30.26 2.60
N ASN A 60 -5.82 -29.70 1.75
CA ASN A 60 -4.71 -28.86 2.18
C ASN A 60 -4.99 -27.38 1.88
N THR A 61 -5.75 -26.74 2.77
CA THR A 61 -6.19 -25.33 2.61
C THR A 61 -5.02 -24.36 2.49
N SER A 62 -3.91 -24.60 3.20
CA SER A 62 -2.71 -23.77 3.12
C SER A 62 -2.09 -23.82 1.72
N ARG A 63 -1.97 -25.04 1.15
CA ARG A 63 -1.48 -25.21 -0.22
C ARG A 63 -2.42 -24.60 -1.24
N CYS A 64 -3.74 -24.78 -1.08
CA CYS A 64 -4.72 -24.17 -1.97
C CYS A 64 -4.66 -22.65 -1.95
N LEU A 65 -4.52 -22.02 -0.76
CA LEU A 65 -4.35 -20.57 -0.64
C LEU A 65 -3.08 -20.08 -1.34
N MET A 66 -1.97 -20.78 -1.15
CA MET A 66 -0.69 -20.43 -1.78
C MET A 66 -0.76 -20.52 -3.31
N GLU A 67 -1.36 -21.58 -3.86
CA GLU A 67 -1.57 -21.71 -5.31
C GLU A 67 -2.54 -20.66 -5.85
N CYS A 68 -3.61 -20.36 -5.11
CA CYS A 68 -4.56 -19.30 -5.45
C CYS A 68 -3.85 -17.95 -5.59
N LEU A 69 -3.05 -17.57 -4.59
CA LEU A 69 -2.27 -16.33 -4.63
C LEU A 69 -1.22 -16.35 -5.74
N SER A 70 -0.54 -17.48 -5.95
CA SER A 70 0.42 -17.66 -7.05
C SER A 70 -0.23 -17.40 -8.42
N LYS A 71 -1.43 -17.96 -8.66
CA LYS A 71 -2.18 -17.76 -9.91
C LYS A 71 -2.65 -16.32 -10.07
N TRP A 72 -3.06 -15.67 -8.99
CA TRP A 72 -3.45 -14.26 -9.02
C TRP A 72 -2.24 -13.34 -9.34
N LEU A 73 -1.13 -13.49 -8.62
CA LEU A 73 0.11 -12.73 -8.82
C LEU A 73 0.71 -12.93 -10.22
N SER A 74 0.63 -14.15 -10.76
CA SER A 74 1.11 -14.49 -12.10
C SER A 74 0.14 -14.10 -13.22
N LYS A 75 -1.02 -13.52 -12.88
CA LYS A 75 -2.11 -13.20 -13.80
C LYS A 75 -2.53 -14.38 -14.69
N ALA A 76 -2.76 -15.54 -14.08
CA ALA A 76 -3.05 -16.77 -14.82
C ALA A 76 -4.31 -16.71 -15.69
N ASP A 77 -5.29 -15.88 -15.31
CA ASP A 77 -6.55 -15.71 -16.03
C ASP A 77 -6.62 -14.37 -16.76
N LYS A 78 -7.30 -14.33 -17.91
CA LYS A 78 -7.37 -13.14 -18.79
C LYS A 78 -7.97 -11.88 -18.14
N ASN A 79 -8.89 -12.06 -17.18
CA ASN A 79 -9.64 -10.97 -16.53
C ASN A 79 -9.39 -10.89 -15.02
N VAL A 80 -8.27 -11.47 -14.56
CA VAL A 80 -7.87 -11.39 -13.16
C VAL A 80 -7.66 -9.93 -12.74
N TYR A 81 -8.06 -9.59 -11.52
CA TYR A 81 -7.86 -8.22 -11.04
C TYR A 81 -6.37 -7.92 -10.88
N PRO A 82 -5.95 -6.65 -11.10
CA PRO A 82 -4.55 -6.27 -11.00
C PRO A 82 -3.96 -6.72 -9.66
N PRO A 83 -2.80 -7.39 -9.66
CA PRO A 83 -2.15 -7.82 -8.44
C PRO A 83 -1.56 -6.60 -7.73
N THR A 84 -2.36 -5.98 -6.87
CA THR A 84 -1.97 -4.80 -6.08
C THR A 84 -2.46 -4.99 -4.65
N TRP A 85 -1.83 -4.27 -3.72
CA TRP A 85 -2.26 -4.26 -2.32
C TRP A 85 -3.72 -3.79 -2.16
N GLN A 86 -4.18 -2.82 -2.96
CA GLN A 86 -5.59 -2.38 -2.93
C GLN A 86 -6.55 -3.49 -3.36
N THR A 87 -6.22 -4.25 -4.42
CA THR A 87 -7.03 -5.40 -4.85
C THR A 87 -7.10 -6.45 -3.75
N LEU A 88 -5.98 -6.73 -3.08
CA LEU A 88 -5.90 -7.68 -1.97
C LEU A 88 -6.80 -7.24 -0.79
N ALA A 89 -6.66 -5.99 -0.36
CA ALA A 89 -7.47 -5.43 0.74
C ALA A 89 -8.96 -5.39 0.38
N SER A 90 -9.31 -5.01 -0.84
CA SER A 90 -10.69 -5.01 -1.35
C SER A 90 -11.30 -6.42 -1.34
N ALA A 91 -10.54 -7.43 -1.79
CA ALA A 91 -10.98 -8.82 -1.75
C ALA A 91 -11.23 -9.31 -0.31
N LEU A 92 -10.35 -8.96 0.64
CA LEU A 92 -10.53 -9.29 2.06
C LEU A 92 -11.74 -8.60 2.70
N ARG A 93 -12.00 -7.33 2.37
CA ARG A 93 -13.23 -6.63 2.80
C ARG A 93 -14.48 -7.33 2.32
N LYS A 94 -14.49 -7.80 1.06
CA LYS A 94 -15.61 -8.55 0.47
C LYS A 94 -15.83 -9.92 1.12
N LEU A 95 -14.83 -10.46 1.83
CA LEU A 95 -14.93 -11.69 2.65
C LEU A 95 -15.25 -11.42 4.12
N GLU A 96 -15.59 -10.17 4.45
CA GLU A 96 -15.82 -9.68 5.81
C GLU A 96 -14.59 -9.78 6.72
N ALA A 97 -13.40 -10.01 6.16
CA ALA A 97 -12.12 -10.02 6.87
C ALA A 97 -11.60 -8.57 7.05
N LYS A 98 -12.44 -7.68 7.60
CA LYS A 98 -12.17 -6.24 7.69
C LYS A 98 -10.88 -5.91 8.45
N VAL A 99 -10.66 -6.56 9.59
CA VAL A 99 -9.44 -6.36 10.41
C VAL A 99 -8.19 -6.76 9.64
N VAL A 100 -8.24 -7.86 8.88
CA VAL A 100 -7.12 -8.31 8.03
C VAL A 100 -6.87 -7.30 6.92
N ALA A 101 -7.93 -6.81 6.27
CA ALA A 101 -7.82 -5.81 5.21
C ALA A 101 -7.18 -4.50 5.72
N GLU A 102 -7.65 -3.97 6.85
CA GLU A 102 -7.09 -2.75 7.46
C GLU A 102 -5.61 -2.92 7.81
N ASN A 103 -5.23 -4.09 8.35
CA ASN A 103 -3.84 -4.36 8.69
C ASN A 103 -2.94 -4.54 7.46
N ILE A 104 -3.45 -5.09 6.35
CA ILE A 104 -2.73 -5.15 5.08
C ILE A 104 -2.51 -3.75 4.50
N GLU A 105 -3.51 -2.88 4.58
CA GLU A 105 -3.35 -1.50 4.11
C GLU A 105 -2.30 -0.75 4.92
N LYS A 106 -2.22 -0.97 6.23
CA LYS A 106 -1.12 -0.46 7.07
C LYS A 106 0.25 -0.94 6.60
N THR A 107 0.37 -2.22 6.27
CA THR A 107 1.62 -2.79 5.74
C THR A 107 1.98 -2.18 4.39
N MET A 108 1.01 -1.98 3.49
CA MET A 108 1.20 -1.31 2.19
C MET A 108 1.72 0.12 2.37
N VAL A 109 1.06 0.91 3.22
CA VAL A 109 1.45 2.29 3.53
C VAL A 109 2.87 2.34 4.08
N SER A 110 3.23 1.44 5.00
CA SER A 110 4.59 1.35 5.54
C SER A 110 5.63 1.05 4.45
N GLN A 111 5.34 0.16 3.49
CA GLN A 111 6.28 -0.17 2.42
C GLN A 111 6.42 0.94 1.39
N LEU A 112 5.32 1.57 1.02
CA LEU A 112 5.31 2.70 0.10
C LEU A 112 6.15 3.85 0.69
N LEU A 113 5.92 4.16 1.97
CA LEU A 113 6.64 5.21 2.68
C LEU A 113 8.13 4.88 2.88
N GLN A 114 8.50 3.62 3.14
CA GLN A 114 9.90 3.18 3.13
C GLN A 114 10.55 3.36 1.75
N HIS A 115 9.83 3.04 0.67
CA HIS A 115 10.32 3.22 -0.70
C HIS A 115 10.60 4.69 -1.03
N TYR A 116 9.76 5.61 -0.55
CA TYR A 116 9.93 7.05 -0.75
C TYR A 116 10.78 7.74 0.33
N SER A 117 11.14 7.04 1.42
CA SER A 117 11.85 7.61 2.58
C SER A 117 13.13 8.34 2.18
N SER A 118 13.97 7.71 1.35
CA SER A 118 15.23 8.30 0.88
C SER A 118 15.05 9.48 -0.08
N ARG A 119 13.88 9.60 -0.71
CA ARG A 119 13.55 10.72 -1.61
C ARG A 119 12.88 11.88 -0.88
N ILE A 120 12.19 11.61 0.22
CA ILE A 120 11.49 12.61 1.02
C ILE A 120 12.42 13.21 2.09
N SER A 121 13.32 12.43 2.69
CA SER A 121 14.26 12.92 3.72
C SER A 121 15.25 13.98 3.20
N GLY A 122 15.42 14.10 1.88
CA GLY A 122 16.20 15.16 1.23
C GLY A 122 15.38 16.35 0.72
N ALA A 123 14.06 16.35 0.93
CA ALA A 123 13.20 17.43 0.43
C ALA A 123 13.10 18.56 1.45
N THR A 124 13.40 19.77 1.00
CA THR A 124 13.08 21.01 1.75
C THR A 124 11.65 21.42 1.43
N LEU A 125 10.82 21.53 2.46
CA LEU A 125 9.45 22.03 2.34
C LEU A 125 9.39 23.54 2.53
N SER A 126 8.29 24.16 2.12
CA SER A 126 8.01 25.55 2.51
C SER A 126 7.55 25.62 3.97
N GLU A 127 7.75 26.77 4.62
CA GLU A 127 7.23 27.02 5.97
C GLU A 127 5.73 26.71 6.08
N GLU A 128 4.94 27.17 5.10
CA GLU A 128 3.50 26.92 5.03
C GLU A 128 3.18 25.41 4.97
N SER A 129 3.97 24.63 4.21
CA SER A 129 3.77 23.18 4.13
C SER A 129 4.06 22.50 5.45
N VAL A 130 5.08 22.96 6.18
CA VAL A 130 5.46 22.43 7.49
C VAL A 130 4.39 22.76 8.56
N ASP A 131 3.83 23.97 8.55
CA ASP A 131 2.73 24.34 9.44
C ASP A 131 1.45 23.53 9.15
N LEU A 132 1.21 23.20 7.87
CA LEU A 132 0.11 22.32 7.48
C LEU A 132 0.32 20.87 7.96
N LEU A 133 1.54 20.35 7.98
CA LEU A 133 1.81 19.02 8.54
C LEU A 133 1.36 18.95 10.00
N HIS A 134 1.69 19.98 10.80
CA HIS A 134 1.25 20.04 12.19
C HIS A 134 -0.27 20.21 12.31
N THR A 135 -0.86 21.11 11.53
CA THR A 135 -2.32 21.38 11.55
C THR A 135 -3.13 20.14 11.18
N GLU A 136 -2.65 19.34 10.23
CA GLU A 136 -3.24 18.06 9.83
C GLU A 136 -2.91 16.93 10.81
N GLY A 137 -2.17 17.18 11.89
CA GLY A 137 -1.80 16.19 12.90
C GLY A 137 -0.88 15.09 12.36
N LEU A 138 -0.07 15.41 11.34
CA LEU A 138 0.93 14.51 10.77
C LEU A 138 2.24 14.52 11.55
N ILE A 139 2.53 15.64 12.22
CA ILE A 139 3.69 15.82 13.11
C ILE A 139 3.26 16.53 14.39
N SER A 140 4.01 16.32 15.46
CA SER A 140 3.86 16.97 16.76
C SER A 140 4.41 18.39 16.76
N GLU A 141 4.03 19.17 17.76
CA GLU A 141 4.56 20.52 17.99
C GLU A 141 6.08 20.50 18.28
N GLU A 142 6.60 19.41 18.85
CA GLU A 142 8.04 19.22 19.07
C GLU A 142 8.78 19.05 17.74
N THR A 143 8.31 18.10 16.91
CA THR A 143 8.86 17.85 15.57
C THR A 143 8.71 19.06 14.64
N LEU A 144 7.63 19.84 14.77
CA LEU A 144 7.46 21.10 14.04
C LEU A 144 8.64 22.06 14.30
N ARG A 145 9.01 22.25 15.57
CA ARG A 145 10.11 23.15 15.97
C ARG A 145 11.46 22.64 15.47
N GLU A 146 11.67 21.34 15.53
CA GLU A 146 12.87 20.68 15.00
C GLU A 146 13.02 20.94 13.50
N VAL A 147 11.98 20.62 12.71
CA VAL A 147 11.97 20.82 11.25
C VAL A 147 12.21 22.29 10.88
N LYS A 148 11.60 23.24 11.60
CA LYS A 148 11.86 24.69 11.40
C LYS A 148 13.33 25.04 11.70
N SER A 149 13.93 24.48 12.75
CA SER A 149 15.34 24.70 13.07
C SER A 149 16.30 24.10 12.03
N CYS A 150 15.88 23.03 11.35
CA CYS A 150 16.61 22.35 10.28
C CYS A 150 16.33 22.94 8.88
N GLY A 151 15.86 24.20 8.81
CA GLY A 151 15.60 24.88 7.54
C GLY A 151 14.49 24.21 6.72
N TYR A 152 13.47 23.67 7.38
CA TYR A 152 12.29 23.02 6.78
C TYR A 152 12.59 21.69 6.06
N THR A 153 13.69 21.05 6.41
CA THR A 153 14.02 19.69 5.94
C THR A 153 13.32 18.66 6.81
N LEU A 154 12.67 17.67 6.19
CA LEU A 154 12.04 16.57 6.93
C LEU A 154 13.10 15.64 7.51
N THR A 155 13.24 15.66 8.83
CA THR A 155 14.16 14.77 9.57
C THR A 155 13.59 13.35 9.65
N ASP A 156 14.43 12.38 10.01
CA ASP A 156 14.00 10.98 10.19
C ASP A 156 12.90 10.85 11.24
N ASP A 157 12.92 11.68 12.29
CA ASP A 157 11.88 11.73 13.31
C ASP A 157 10.57 12.29 12.78
N ALA A 158 10.61 13.36 11.97
CA ALA A 158 9.42 13.86 11.28
C ALA A 158 8.82 12.82 10.35
N MET A 159 9.67 12.10 9.61
CA MET A 159 9.24 11.00 8.75
C MET A 159 8.59 9.89 9.57
N ARG A 160 9.16 9.49 10.71
CA ARG A 160 8.60 8.47 11.61
C ARG A 160 7.22 8.86 12.15
N GLU A 161 7.02 10.11 12.53
CA GLU A 161 5.70 10.59 12.97
C GLU A 161 4.68 10.59 11.84
N ILE A 162 5.05 11.10 10.66
CA ILE A 162 4.19 11.07 9.47
C ILE A 162 3.80 9.63 9.14
N TYR A 163 4.76 8.69 9.18
CA TYR A 163 4.50 7.26 8.93
C TYR A 163 3.49 6.69 9.92
N THR A 164 3.64 7.03 11.19
CA THR A 164 2.74 6.61 12.26
C THR A 164 1.34 7.17 12.01
N ALA A 165 1.21 8.48 11.79
CA ALA A 165 -0.07 9.14 11.54
C ALA A 165 -0.81 8.55 10.34
N VAL A 166 -0.09 8.31 9.23
CA VAL A 166 -0.68 7.73 8.01
C VAL A 166 -1.08 6.27 8.19
N ALA A 167 -0.34 5.48 8.97
CA ALA A 167 -0.72 4.10 9.27
C ALA A 167 -2.00 4.00 10.12
N TYR A 168 -2.29 4.99 10.96
CA TYR A 168 -3.50 4.98 11.81
C TYR A 168 -4.73 5.60 11.12
N ASP A 169 -4.53 6.56 10.22
CA ASP A 169 -5.62 7.22 9.50
C ASP A 169 -5.26 7.43 8.02
N HIS A 170 -5.93 6.67 7.17
CA HIS A 170 -5.74 6.69 5.73
C HIS A 170 -6.05 8.09 5.12
N ASN A 171 -6.92 8.90 5.73
CA ASN A 171 -7.15 10.27 5.26
C ASN A 171 -5.90 11.14 5.41
N LYS A 172 -5.01 10.82 6.36
CA LYS A 172 -3.73 11.50 6.55
C LYS A 172 -2.77 11.25 5.40
N LEU A 173 -2.86 10.11 4.69
CA LEU A 173 -2.08 9.91 3.45
C LEU A 173 -2.44 10.96 2.41
N LYS A 174 -3.74 11.22 2.26
CA LYS A 174 -4.27 12.21 1.32
C LYS A 174 -3.85 13.62 1.72
N SER A 175 -3.98 13.97 3.01
CA SER A 175 -3.48 15.25 3.53
C SER A 175 -1.99 15.41 3.27
N PHE A 176 -1.19 14.41 3.62
CA PHE A 176 0.27 14.44 3.42
C PHE A 176 0.65 14.60 1.95
N ALA A 177 0.02 13.83 1.06
CA ALA A 177 0.28 13.94 -0.36
C ALA A 177 -0.17 15.29 -0.93
N SER A 178 -1.29 15.86 -0.45
CA SER A 178 -1.72 17.21 -0.84
C SER A 178 -0.73 18.30 -0.41
N ILE A 179 -0.08 18.12 0.75
CA ILE A 179 0.96 19.03 1.25
C ILE A 179 2.23 18.90 0.39
N LEU A 180 2.63 17.67 0.04
CA LEU A 180 3.78 17.44 -0.85
C LEU A 180 3.56 18.00 -2.27
N LEU A 181 2.32 18.15 -2.74
CA LEU A 181 2.02 18.83 -4.02
C LEU A 181 2.34 20.33 -3.99
N ARG A 182 2.37 20.94 -2.81
CA ARG A 182 2.60 22.38 -2.63
C ARG A 182 4.08 22.75 -2.52
N SER A 183 4.97 21.76 -2.35
CA SER A 183 6.41 21.97 -2.31
C SER A 183 7.08 21.69 -3.67
N THR A 184 7.94 22.61 -4.10
CA THR A 184 8.72 22.50 -5.33
C THR A 184 9.75 21.37 -5.20
N GLY A 185 9.59 20.29 -5.96
CA GLY A 185 10.50 19.13 -5.96
C GLY A 185 9.86 17.82 -5.48
N THR A 186 8.80 17.89 -4.69
CA THR A 186 8.06 16.71 -4.19
C THR A 186 6.78 16.42 -4.95
N VAL A 187 6.40 17.27 -5.92
CA VAL A 187 5.18 17.12 -6.75
C VAL A 187 5.08 15.76 -7.43
N SER A 188 6.20 15.18 -7.89
CA SER A 188 6.18 13.84 -8.48
C SER A 188 5.82 12.76 -7.46
N ILE A 189 6.42 12.82 -6.27
CA ILE A 189 6.16 11.91 -5.14
C ILE A 189 4.71 12.04 -4.66
N ALA A 190 4.23 13.27 -4.54
CA ALA A 190 2.87 13.59 -4.10
C ALA A 190 1.79 13.02 -5.03
N ASN A 191 2.00 13.16 -6.35
CA ASN A 191 1.13 12.56 -7.36
C ASN A 191 1.18 11.03 -7.34
N ASP A 192 2.34 10.44 -7.03
CA ASP A 192 2.47 8.99 -6.87
C ASP A 192 1.65 8.50 -5.65
N LEU A 193 1.78 9.17 -4.50
CA LEU A 193 1.04 8.82 -3.27
C LEU A 193 -0.49 8.94 -3.44
N LEU A 194 -0.98 9.99 -4.12
CA LEU A 194 -2.42 10.19 -4.36
C LEU A 194 -3.04 9.17 -5.33
N ARG A 195 -2.23 8.50 -6.15
CA ARG A 195 -2.71 7.47 -7.08
C ARG A 195 -2.85 6.09 -6.43
N GLU A 196 -2.24 5.90 -5.28
CA GLU A 196 -2.29 4.65 -4.51
C GLU A 196 -3.47 4.59 -3.51
N TYR A 197 -4.20 5.70 -3.37
CA TYR A 197 -5.41 5.84 -2.56
C TYR A 197 -6.68 5.68 -3.40
#